data_AF-A0AAP0L625-F1
#
_entry.id   AF-A0AAP0L625-F1
#
_cell.length_a   1.000
_cell.length_b   1.000
_cell.length_c   1.000
_cell.angle_alpha   90.00
_cell.angle_beta   90.00
_cell.angle_gamma   90.00
#
_symmetry.space_group_name_H-M   'P 1'
#
loop_
_entity.id
_entity.type
_entity.pdbx_description
1 polymer ?
#
loop_
_entity_poly.entity_id
_entity_poly.type
_entity_poly.pdbx_seq_one_letter_code
_entity_poly.pdbx_strand_id
1 'polypeptide(L)'
;MQSWYVCHHSVSVPAHHPLRRRPKFTPPAGPGAGRRAPSSTTASTTFSISCGGERRDDDEHGRGQIGSDVGRRDLLLRSSGLCVGAAAAATTLGIGISSSSRGATGPAHQLGDPVQPPPLNKCHPITDLDCLTYDCCPPYSSKDISEIRDFVPPGPGAGLRQRRPARELMQDPAYLEKFGNAIDKMKNLPKDDPWNLIQQANIHCAYCDDAYEQTGYPDVRLQVHFGWNFLPWHRFYIYFWERILGKLIGDETFALPYWNWDDEAEMTMPRAFWDPKDSFLYDALRNQRHREALLDYRYTLGDDNPTKDQYADVVAHNRNQLRHIFSEDYLVQPDLFMGMPVRAGDGGVFKRSGALELLHNVIHNWTGEVISPYLDMGNFRTAARDPIFFGHHANIDRLWDIYRNKRGKVEFRDRDWLDASFLFYDENRRLVKCKVRQGLLPKQLGYEYKYEDPTWENVGDARHFLSLRKASVHRERARAANNNLSPPTEFGSEPRALDTTIRALGHISTPFSPTNTTVLIVEDIKFDHQSPIRFDVYVTKPTESHHADLGELAGSFVNVPHGIAHGDLEHILEGTGPSVDDDKLVITLVPRLGQVTVGGIRIESIPITYGADDEGSIDSE
;
A
#
# COMPACT_ATOMS: atom_id res chain seq x y z
N MET A 1 40.97 37.75 -12.28
CA MET A 1 40.65 37.81 -13.72
C MET A 1 41.34 36.64 -14.41
N GLN A 2 40.62 35.56 -14.71
CA GLN A 2 40.86 34.58 -15.79
C GLN A 2 40.15 33.25 -15.52
N SER A 3 39.57 32.70 -16.61
CA SER A 3 39.25 31.29 -16.91
C SER A 3 38.12 30.63 -16.10
N TRP A 4 37.22 29.82 -16.68
CA TRP A 4 37.50 28.67 -17.58
C TRP A 4 36.42 28.38 -18.64
N TYR A 5 36.91 27.74 -19.71
CA TYR A 5 36.25 27.28 -20.93
C TYR A 5 35.78 25.81 -20.84
N VAL A 6 34.77 25.51 -21.68
CA VAL A 6 34.37 24.28 -22.41
C VAL A 6 35.34 23.07 -22.36
N CYS A 7 34.77 21.86 -22.17
CA CYS A 7 35.45 20.58 -22.45
C CYS A 7 34.64 19.68 -23.40
N HIS A 8 35.29 19.34 -24.52
CA HIS A 8 34.92 18.31 -25.48
C HIS A 8 35.49 16.94 -25.07
N HIS A 9 34.84 15.87 -25.52
CA HIS A 9 35.32 14.49 -25.48
C HIS A 9 36.61 14.28 -26.29
N SER A 10 37.54 13.51 -25.72
CA SER A 10 38.54 12.77 -26.49
C SER A 10 39.02 11.53 -25.71
N VAL A 11 38.97 10.40 -26.41
CA VAL A 11 39.44 9.06 -26.02
C VAL A 11 40.96 8.98 -26.12
N SER A 12 41.61 8.29 -25.19
CA SER A 12 43.03 7.90 -25.29
C SER A 12 43.27 6.47 -24.82
N VAL A 13 43.96 5.73 -25.69
CA VAL A 13 44.47 4.35 -25.57
C VAL A 13 45.85 4.37 -24.89
N PRO A 14 46.32 3.24 -24.31
CA PRO A 14 47.72 2.86 -24.51
C PRO A 14 47.89 1.42 -25.03
N ALA A 15 48.94 1.26 -25.84
CA ALA A 15 49.33 0.05 -26.55
C ALA A 15 50.46 -0.71 -25.83
N HIS A 16 50.53 -2.05 -25.99
CA HIS A 16 51.77 -2.79 -26.27
C HIS A 16 51.48 -4.24 -26.76
N HIS A 17 52.20 -4.64 -27.82
CA HIS A 17 52.22 -5.93 -28.57
C HIS A 17 53.29 -6.91 -28.00
N PRO A 18 53.61 -8.12 -28.57
CA PRO A 18 53.05 -8.86 -29.73
C PRO A 18 52.93 -10.43 -29.65
N LEU A 19 52.19 -10.98 -30.63
CA LEU A 19 52.39 -12.23 -31.42
C LEU A 19 52.33 -13.65 -30.78
N ARG A 20 51.37 -14.49 -31.24
CA ARG A 20 51.62 -15.59 -32.22
C ARG A 20 50.35 -16.37 -32.68
N ARG A 21 50.21 -16.45 -34.01
CA ARG A 21 49.73 -17.54 -34.91
C ARG A 21 48.26 -18.06 -34.89
N ARG A 22 47.61 -17.89 -36.06
CA ARG A 22 46.42 -18.62 -36.59
C ARG A 22 46.78 -20.05 -37.06
N PRO A 23 45.82 -20.97 -37.31
CA PRO A 23 45.06 -21.00 -38.59
C PRO A 23 43.55 -21.30 -38.48
N LYS A 24 42.84 -20.96 -39.57
CA LYS A 24 41.41 -21.20 -39.91
C LYS A 24 41.13 -22.70 -40.14
N PHE A 25 39.89 -23.16 -39.94
CA PHE A 25 39.26 -24.18 -40.81
C PHE A 25 37.71 -24.12 -40.75
N THR A 26 37.10 -24.21 -41.94
CA THR A 26 35.66 -24.31 -42.27
C THR A 26 35.18 -25.79 -42.31
N PRO A 27 33.86 -26.07 -42.37
CA PRO A 27 33.26 -27.36 -41.97
C PRO A 27 33.08 -28.33 -43.16
N PRO A 28 32.62 -29.58 -42.91
CA PRO A 28 31.99 -30.38 -43.95
C PRO A 28 30.56 -30.84 -43.63
N ALA A 29 29.82 -31.00 -44.73
CA ALA A 29 28.47 -31.55 -44.85
C ALA A 29 28.43 -33.10 -44.75
N GLY A 30 27.20 -33.64 -44.63
CA GLY A 30 26.88 -35.08 -44.49
C GLY A 30 27.23 -35.98 -45.69
N PRO A 31 26.77 -37.25 -45.73
CA PRO A 31 25.46 -37.55 -46.35
C PRO A 31 24.74 -38.81 -45.81
N GLY A 32 23.49 -39.04 -46.26
CA GLY A 32 22.86 -40.38 -46.22
C GLY A 32 21.33 -40.39 -46.34
N ALA A 33 20.81 -40.66 -47.54
CA ALA A 33 19.39 -40.66 -47.91
C ALA A 33 18.72 -42.04 -47.81
N GLY A 34 17.38 -42.07 -47.68
CA GLY A 34 16.57 -43.18 -48.23
C GLY A 34 15.14 -43.42 -47.68
N ARG A 35 14.12 -42.85 -48.37
CA ARG A 35 12.80 -43.42 -48.80
C ARG A 35 11.83 -43.96 -47.71
N ARG A 36 10.48 -43.83 -47.71
CA ARG A 36 9.37 -43.63 -48.68
C ARG A 36 8.07 -43.34 -47.87
N ALA A 37 7.08 -42.62 -48.42
CA ALA A 37 5.71 -42.40 -47.89
C ALA A 37 4.69 -43.41 -48.50
N PRO A 38 3.32 -43.37 -48.33
CA PRO A 38 2.41 -42.48 -47.56
C PRO A 38 1.15 -43.17 -46.90
N SER A 39 0.13 -42.35 -46.52
CA SER A 39 -1.30 -42.62 -46.13
C SER A 39 -1.60 -42.83 -44.63
N SER A 40 -2.70 -42.40 -43.99
CA SER A 40 -3.85 -41.49 -44.23
C SER A 40 -4.62 -41.34 -42.88
N THR A 41 -5.26 -40.18 -42.63
CA THR A 41 -6.51 -39.88 -41.84
C THR A 41 -6.91 -40.77 -40.64
N THR A 42 -7.27 -40.29 -39.43
CA THR A 42 -8.45 -39.44 -39.07
C THR A 42 -8.44 -38.99 -37.58
N ALA A 43 -9.16 -37.87 -37.34
CA ALA A 43 -10.04 -37.52 -36.21
C ALA A 43 -9.50 -37.14 -34.81
N SER A 44 -9.85 -35.90 -34.45
CA SER A 44 -9.80 -35.23 -33.15
C SER A 44 -11.09 -35.51 -32.36
N THR A 45 -10.99 -35.75 -31.05
CA THR A 45 -12.12 -35.82 -30.12
C THR A 45 -11.99 -34.73 -29.04
N THR A 46 -12.92 -33.78 -29.11
CA THR A 46 -13.26 -32.83 -28.04
C THR A 46 -14.56 -33.33 -27.41
N PHE A 47 -14.63 -33.40 -26.07
CA PHE A 47 -15.87 -33.69 -25.35
C PHE A 47 -16.32 -32.43 -24.59
N SER A 48 -17.51 -31.96 -24.94
CA SER A 48 -18.34 -30.99 -24.22
C SER A 48 -19.55 -31.74 -23.65
N ILE A 49 -19.85 -31.57 -22.38
CA ILE A 49 -21.07 -32.11 -21.75
C ILE A 49 -21.95 -30.94 -21.29
N SER A 50 -23.15 -30.91 -21.86
CA SER A 50 -24.32 -30.12 -21.47
C SER A 50 -25.33 -31.08 -20.87
N CYS A 51 -26.02 -30.69 -19.79
CA CYS A 51 -27.27 -31.33 -19.38
C CYS A 51 -28.27 -30.26 -18.93
N GLY A 52 -29.40 -30.18 -19.65
CA GLY A 52 -30.61 -29.51 -19.25
C GLY A 52 -31.38 -30.29 -18.20
N GLY A 53 -32.29 -29.60 -17.51
CA GLY A 53 -33.11 -30.16 -16.44
C GLY A 53 -34.42 -30.76 -16.92
N GLU A 54 -35.04 -31.54 -16.02
CA GLU A 54 -36.48 -31.78 -15.95
C GLU A 54 -36.87 -32.03 -14.48
N ARG A 55 -38.01 -31.44 -14.09
CA ARG A 55 -38.70 -31.65 -12.80
C ARG A 55 -39.57 -32.90 -12.87
N ARG A 56 -39.77 -33.58 -11.72
CA ARG A 56 -41.05 -34.18 -11.32
C ARG A 56 -41.02 -34.58 -9.84
N ASP A 57 -42.20 -34.49 -9.25
CA ASP A 57 -42.53 -34.46 -7.83
C ASP A 57 -42.66 -35.83 -7.14
N ASP A 58 -42.78 -35.74 -5.81
CA ASP A 58 -43.57 -36.55 -4.86
C ASP A 58 -42.98 -37.74 -4.07
N ASP A 59 -43.35 -37.69 -2.78
CA ASP A 59 -43.57 -38.73 -1.76
C ASP A 59 -42.46 -39.24 -0.81
N GLU A 60 -42.48 -38.62 0.38
CA GLU A 60 -42.67 -39.18 1.74
C GLU A 60 -42.10 -40.55 2.20
N HIS A 61 -41.57 -40.48 3.44
CA HIS A 61 -41.53 -41.47 4.54
C HIS A 61 -40.50 -42.60 4.54
N GLY A 62 -39.74 -42.67 5.64
CA GLY A 62 -39.23 -43.96 6.18
C GLY A 62 -37.89 -43.90 6.91
N ARG A 63 -37.93 -43.95 8.25
CA ARG A 63 -36.78 -44.06 9.18
C ARG A 63 -36.03 -45.40 9.05
N GLY A 64 -34.71 -45.40 9.33
CA GLY A 64 -33.96 -46.60 9.70
C GLY A 64 -32.46 -46.35 9.96
N GLN A 65 -32.02 -46.50 11.21
CA GLN A 65 -30.62 -46.38 11.65
C GLN A 65 -29.76 -47.62 11.29
N ILE A 66 -28.44 -47.42 11.09
CA ILE A 66 -27.30 -48.04 11.82
C ILE A 66 -26.04 -48.09 10.90
N GLY A 67 -24.90 -47.56 11.40
CA GLY A 67 -23.61 -48.27 11.29
C GLY A 67 -22.48 -47.71 10.40
N SER A 68 -21.51 -47.06 11.06
CA SER A 68 -20.05 -47.06 10.84
C SER A 68 -19.42 -46.48 9.54
N ASP A 69 -18.71 -45.37 9.78
CA ASP A 69 -17.30 -45.08 9.46
C ASP A 69 -16.86 -44.57 8.07
N VAL A 70 -15.93 -43.61 8.14
CA VAL A 70 -15.06 -43.01 7.10
C VAL A 70 -15.62 -41.88 6.20
N GLY A 71 -15.27 -40.64 6.58
CA GLY A 71 -14.48 -39.73 5.73
C GLY A 71 -15.16 -38.80 4.70
N ARG A 72 -14.73 -37.52 4.78
CA ARG A 72 -14.74 -36.43 3.77
C ARG A 72 -15.92 -35.46 3.72
N ARG A 73 -15.51 -34.17 3.68
CA ARG A 73 -16.11 -33.00 3.03
C ARG A 73 -17.35 -32.39 3.72
N ASP A 74 -17.12 -31.33 4.47
CA ASP A 74 -18.13 -30.29 4.66
C ASP A 74 -17.82 -29.11 3.74
N LEU A 75 -18.68 -28.98 2.73
CA LEU A 75 -18.83 -27.86 1.82
C LEU A 75 -19.97 -27.01 2.42
N LEU A 76 -19.64 -25.93 3.11
CA LEU A 76 -20.66 -25.03 3.66
C LEU A 76 -21.16 -24.07 2.56
N LEU A 77 -22.33 -24.41 2.01
CA LEU A 77 -23.23 -23.45 1.39
C LEU A 77 -23.72 -22.48 2.49
N ARG A 78 -23.28 -21.23 2.45
CA ARG A 78 -23.90 -20.14 3.23
C ARG A 78 -24.75 -19.28 2.31
N SER A 79 -26.06 -19.39 2.52
CA SER A 79 -27.06 -18.40 2.16
C SER A 79 -26.74 -17.07 2.84
N SER A 80 -26.64 -16.01 2.04
CA SER A 80 -26.55 -14.60 2.45
C SER A 80 -27.68 -14.24 3.42
N GLY A 81 -27.35 -14.14 4.71
CA GLY A 81 -28.21 -13.56 5.73
C GLY A 81 -27.83 -12.09 5.92
N LEU A 82 -28.73 -11.18 5.54
CA LEU A 82 -28.64 -9.77 5.92
C LEU A 82 -28.68 -9.68 7.46
N CYS A 83 -27.68 -9.05 8.07
CA CYS A 83 -27.75 -8.75 9.49
C CYS A 83 -28.71 -7.61 9.77
N VAL A 84 -29.86 -7.96 10.35
CA VAL A 84 -30.78 -7.00 10.93
C VAL A 84 -30.23 -6.60 12.30
N GLY A 85 -29.25 -5.69 12.30
CA GLY A 85 -29.00 -4.84 13.46
C GLY A 85 -30.17 -3.87 13.58
N ALA A 86 -30.76 -3.75 14.77
CA ALA A 86 -31.85 -2.82 15.02
C ALA A 86 -31.38 -1.37 14.83
N ALA A 87 -31.49 -0.87 13.60
CA ALA A 87 -31.42 0.55 13.32
C ALA A 87 -32.67 1.19 13.95
N ALA A 88 -32.47 1.88 15.07
CA ALA A 88 -33.46 2.85 15.54
C ALA A 88 -33.55 3.95 14.48
N ALA A 89 -34.50 3.84 13.56
CA ALA A 89 -34.83 4.87 12.59
C ALA A 89 -35.41 6.08 13.35
N ALA A 90 -34.55 7.00 13.76
CA ALA A 90 -34.96 8.34 14.13
C ALA A 90 -35.21 9.11 12.83
N THR A 91 -36.47 9.14 12.38
CA THR A 91 -36.94 10.03 11.32
C THR A 91 -36.73 11.48 11.75
N THR A 92 -35.61 12.09 11.34
CA THR A 92 -35.46 13.54 11.35
C THR A 92 -35.96 14.08 10.02
N LEU A 93 -37.17 14.62 10.06
CA LEU A 93 -37.71 15.47 9.00
C LEU A 93 -36.71 16.58 8.69
N GLY A 94 -36.32 16.67 7.42
CA GLY A 94 -35.50 17.76 6.90
C GLY A 94 -36.17 19.10 7.16
N ILE A 95 -35.54 19.89 8.03
CA ILE A 95 -35.72 21.33 8.07
C ILE A 95 -34.35 21.89 7.70
N GLY A 96 -34.26 22.53 6.53
CA GLY A 96 -33.08 23.26 6.12
C GLY A 96 -32.75 24.32 7.17
N ILE A 97 -31.59 24.21 7.79
CA ILE A 97 -31.09 25.22 8.72
C ILE A 97 -30.05 26.04 7.96
N SER A 98 -30.50 27.22 7.52
CA SER A 98 -29.65 28.34 7.17
C SER A 98 -28.69 28.65 8.33
N SER A 99 -27.41 28.79 8.00
CA SER A 99 -26.34 29.23 8.88
C SER A 99 -26.73 30.49 9.66
N SER A 100 -26.83 30.35 10.98
CA SER A 100 -26.78 31.49 11.90
C SER A 100 -25.93 31.13 13.10
N SER A 101 -24.87 31.90 13.27
CA SER A 101 -23.93 31.85 14.38
C SER A 101 -24.61 32.25 15.68
N ARG A 102 -24.71 31.32 16.64
CA ARG A 102 -24.92 31.64 18.05
C ARG A 102 -23.99 30.79 18.91
N GLY A 103 -23.15 31.49 19.66
CA GLY A 103 -22.08 30.93 20.46
C GLY A 103 -22.57 30.00 21.56
N ALA A 104 -21.92 28.85 21.65
CA ALA A 104 -21.94 27.98 22.81
C ALA A 104 -20.58 28.11 23.51
N THR A 105 -20.62 28.53 24.77
CA THR A 105 -19.47 28.54 25.68
C THR A 105 -19.14 27.11 26.12
N GLY A 106 -18.38 26.39 25.32
CA GLY A 106 -17.55 25.25 25.74
C GLY A 106 -16.11 25.71 25.99
N PRO A 107 -15.19 24.84 26.48
CA PRO A 107 -13.77 25.19 26.54
C PRO A 107 -13.34 25.66 25.15
N ALA A 108 -12.54 26.71 25.08
CA ALA A 108 -12.00 27.20 23.81
C ALA A 108 -11.05 26.13 23.24
N HIS A 109 -11.57 25.18 22.48
CA HIS A 109 -10.80 24.20 21.74
C HIS A 109 -10.16 24.94 20.57
N GLN A 110 -8.83 25.06 20.60
CA GLN A 110 -8.08 25.69 19.51
C GLN A 110 -8.13 24.78 18.29
N LEU A 111 -8.35 25.39 17.12
CA LEU A 111 -8.22 24.68 15.85
C LEU A 111 -6.73 24.34 15.67
N GLY A 112 -6.37 23.08 15.86
CA GLY A 112 -5.04 22.53 15.56
C GLY A 112 -4.25 22.05 16.77
N ASP A 113 -4.50 20.80 17.18
CA ASP A 113 -3.77 20.10 18.24
C ASP A 113 -3.11 18.81 17.70
N PRO A 114 -1.98 18.37 18.28
CA PRO A 114 -1.36 17.08 17.94
C PRO A 114 -2.25 15.90 18.34
N VAL A 115 -2.35 14.89 17.47
CA VAL A 115 -3.03 13.61 17.79
C VAL A 115 -2.37 12.99 19.04
N GLN A 116 -3.19 12.67 20.04
CA GLN A 116 -2.73 12.06 21.30
C GLN A 116 -3.12 10.58 21.37
N PRO A 117 -2.42 9.77 22.20
CA PRO A 117 -2.80 8.38 22.40
C PRO A 117 -4.23 8.27 22.92
N PRO A 118 -4.95 7.19 22.59
CA PRO A 118 -6.33 7.03 22.99
C PRO A 118 -6.43 6.70 24.49
N PRO A 119 -7.59 6.96 25.12
CA PRO A 119 -7.89 6.46 26.46
C PRO A 119 -8.00 4.92 26.41
N LEU A 120 -6.96 4.23 26.90
CA LEU A 120 -6.83 2.76 26.78
C LEU A 120 -7.97 1.96 27.43
N ASN A 121 -8.67 2.54 28.40
CA ASN A 121 -9.85 1.94 29.03
C ASN A 121 -11.15 2.11 28.22
N LYS A 122 -11.11 2.84 27.11
CA LYS A 122 -12.23 3.06 26.17
C LYS A 122 -11.88 2.47 24.81
N CYS A 123 -11.62 1.17 24.81
CA CYS A 123 -11.55 0.37 23.60
C CYS A 123 -12.87 -0.37 23.41
N HIS A 124 -13.32 -0.56 22.18
CA HIS A 124 -14.50 -1.37 21.90
C HIS A 124 -14.25 -2.40 20.80
N PRO A 125 -14.95 -3.55 20.84
CA PRO A 125 -14.97 -4.50 19.73
C PRO A 125 -15.56 -3.86 18.47
N ILE A 126 -15.21 -4.44 17.33
CA ILE A 126 -15.65 -3.99 16.00
C ILE A 126 -16.41 -5.15 15.35
N THR A 127 -17.54 -4.85 14.71
CA THR A 127 -18.33 -5.83 13.97
C THR A 127 -18.33 -5.47 12.49
N ASP A 128 -18.01 -6.43 11.65
CA ASP A 128 -17.93 -6.23 10.21
C ASP A 128 -19.26 -6.52 9.48
N LEU A 129 -19.28 -6.30 8.16
CA LEU A 129 -20.46 -6.56 7.31
C LEU A 129 -20.85 -8.04 7.25
N ASP A 130 -19.90 -8.95 7.49
CA ASP A 130 -20.14 -10.40 7.59
C ASP A 130 -20.57 -10.81 9.02
N CYS A 131 -20.77 -9.83 9.91
CA CYS A 131 -21.19 -9.96 11.30
C CYS A 131 -20.22 -10.76 12.16
N LEU A 132 -18.94 -10.71 11.79
CA LEU A 132 -17.82 -11.16 12.58
C LEU A 132 -17.40 -10.04 13.52
N THR A 133 -17.41 -10.35 14.81
CA THR A 133 -16.91 -9.43 15.84
C THR A 133 -15.44 -9.72 16.11
N TYR A 134 -14.62 -8.69 15.98
CA TYR A 134 -13.20 -8.69 16.29
C TYR A 134 -12.99 -7.91 17.59
N ASP A 135 -12.46 -8.59 18.60
CA ASP A 135 -11.97 -7.93 19.81
C ASP A 135 -10.50 -7.59 19.62
N CYS A 136 -10.27 -6.34 19.23
CA CYS A 136 -8.94 -5.81 19.00
C CYS A 136 -8.35 -5.12 20.23
N CYS A 137 -9.07 -5.12 21.36
CA CYS A 137 -8.67 -4.40 22.54
C CYS A 137 -7.54 -5.12 23.27
N PRO A 138 -6.34 -4.52 23.37
CA PRO A 138 -5.29 -5.13 24.17
C PRO A 138 -5.70 -5.14 25.65
N PRO A 139 -5.39 -6.21 26.41
CA PRO A 139 -5.82 -6.39 27.80
C PRO A 139 -4.93 -5.58 28.75
N TYR A 140 -4.94 -4.26 28.60
CA TYR A 140 -4.16 -3.36 29.45
C TYR A 140 -4.58 -3.48 30.92
N SER A 141 -3.64 -3.81 31.79
CA SER A 141 -3.89 -3.81 33.23
C SER A 141 -3.92 -2.37 33.78
N SER A 142 -4.56 -2.17 34.93
CA SER A 142 -4.52 -0.87 35.63
C SER A 142 -3.08 -0.41 35.91
N LYS A 143 -2.16 -1.36 36.13
CA LYS A 143 -0.74 -1.09 36.32
C LYS A 143 -0.13 -0.52 35.04
N ASP A 144 -0.38 -1.15 33.89
CA ASP A 144 0.13 -0.69 32.59
C ASP A 144 -0.26 0.75 32.32
N ILE A 145 -1.53 1.10 32.59
CA ILE A 145 -2.07 2.45 32.38
C ILE A 145 -1.45 3.46 33.36
N SER A 146 -1.24 3.07 34.63
CA SER A 146 -0.66 3.96 35.64
C SER A 146 0.85 4.18 35.51
N GLU A 147 1.55 3.30 34.81
CA GLU A 147 3.02 3.29 34.68
C GLU A 147 3.50 3.59 33.25
N ILE A 148 2.66 4.23 32.41
CA ILE A 148 3.06 4.68 31.06
C ILE A 148 4.31 5.57 31.17
N ARG A 149 5.31 5.27 30.34
CA ARG A 149 6.58 6.01 30.31
C ARG A 149 6.71 6.80 29.02
N ASP A 150 7.40 7.94 29.08
CA ASP A 150 7.84 8.60 27.86
C ASP A 150 8.96 7.80 27.19
N PHE A 151 8.90 7.70 25.86
CA PHE A 151 9.94 7.08 25.08
C PHE A 151 11.25 7.84 25.21
N VAL A 152 12.34 7.10 25.37
CA VAL A 152 13.71 7.62 25.32
C VAL A 152 14.43 6.89 24.19
N PRO A 153 14.83 7.61 23.12
CA PRO A 153 15.62 7.01 22.05
C PRO A 153 16.90 6.34 22.59
N PRO A 154 17.37 5.24 21.97
CA PRO A 154 18.65 4.65 22.33
C PRO A 154 19.78 5.69 22.35
N GLY A 155 20.63 5.63 23.39
CA GLY A 155 21.73 6.58 23.54
C GLY A 155 22.84 6.40 22.49
N PRO A 156 23.71 7.41 22.32
CA PRO A 156 24.88 7.31 21.44
C PRO A 156 25.75 6.10 21.83
N GLY A 157 26.05 5.22 20.86
CA GLY A 157 26.84 4.01 21.09
C GLY A 157 26.04 2.73 21.29
N ALA A 158 24.70 2.80 21.34
CA ALA A 158 23.88 1.61 21.07
C ALA A 158 24.20 1.12 19.66
N GLY A 159 24.62 -0.14 19.51
CA GLY A 159 24.94 -0.70 18.19
C GLY A 159 23.77 -0.56 17.23
N LEU A 160 24.06 -0.28 15.94
CA LEU A 160 23.03 -0.16 14.92
C LEU A 160 22.63 -1.56 14.44
N ARG A 161 21.33 -1.88 14.59
CA ARG A 161 20.74 -3.03 13.90
C ARG A 161 20.66 -2.70 12.42
N GLN A 162 21.22 -3.54 11.56
CA GLN A 162 21.16 -3.32 10.11
C GLN A 162 20.07 -4.19 9.49
N ARG A 163 18.96 -3.57 9.09
CA ARG A 163 17.91 -4.22 8.30
C ARG A 163 18.44 -4.45 6.88
N ARG A 164 18.23 -5.64 6.35
CA ARG A 164 18.75 -6.09 5.04
C ARG A 164 17.62 -6.69 4.18
N PRO A 165 17.78 -6.79 2.85
CA PRO A 165 16.77 -7.38 1.99
C PRO A 165 16.44 -8.81 2.43
N ALA A 166 15.17 -9.19 2.40
CA ALA A 166 14.73 -10.53 2.74
C ALA A 166 15.40 -11.59 1.84
N ARG A 167 15.67 -11.28 0.55
CA ARG A 167 16.42 -12.18 -0.35
C ARG A 167 17.80 -12.51 0.17
N GLU A 168 18.49 -11.59 0.85
CA GLU A 168 19.82 -11.83 1.40
C GLU A 168 19.72 -12.64 2.69
N LEU A 169 18.88 -12.15 3.62
CA LEU A 169 18.78 -12.71 4.96
C LEU A 169 18.16 -14.10 4.98
N MET A 170 17.13 -14.35 4.17
CA MET A 170 16.41 -15.62 4.17
C MET A 170 17.12 -16.74 3.41
N GLN A 171 18.24 -16.43 2.74
CA GLN A 171 19.14 -17.44 2.18
C GLN A 171 20.15 -17.96 3.22
N ASP A 172 20.35 -17.24 4.32
CA ASP A 172 21.19 -17.68 5.43
C ASP A 172 20.37 -18.59 6.38
N PRO A 173 20.67 -19.91 6.45
CA PRO A 173 19.93 -20.82 7.30
C PRO A 173 19.95 -20.43 8.79
N ALA A 174 21.05 -19.82 9.27
CA ALA A 174 21.15 -19.40 10.66
C ALA A 174 20.25 -18.18 10.94
N TYR A 175 20.13 -17.27 9.97
CA TYR A 175 19.18 -16.17 10.07
C TYR A 175 17.73 -16.66 10.00
N LEU A 176 17.42 -17.57 9.07
CA LEU A 176 16.07 -18.11 8.94
C LEU A 176 15.64 -18.87 10.20
N GLU A 177 16.53 -19.69 10.76
CA GLU A 177 16.29 -20.41 12.02
C GLU A 177 16.07 -19.44 13.18
N LYS A 178 16.92 -18.40 13.34
CA LYS A 178 16.74 -17.45 14.45
C LYS A 178 15.44 -16.63 14.32
N PHE A 179 15.07 -16.22 13.09
CA PHE A 179 13.83 -15.47 12.86
C PHE A 179 12.61 -16.36 13.09
N GLY A 180 12.64 -17.59 12.55
CA GLY A 180 11.60 -18.59 12.81
C GLY A 180 11.43 -18.88 14.29
N ASN A 181 12.52 -19.07 15.04
CA ASN A 181 12.50 -19.28 16.48
C ASN A 181 11.93 -18.07 17.25
N ALA A 182 12.22 -16.84 16.81
CA ALA A 182 11.65 -15.64 17.44
C ALA A 182 10.12 -15.58 17.26
N ILE A 183 9.64 -15.89 16.05
CA ILE A 183 8.21 -15.92 15.75
C ILE A 183 7.51 -17.08 16.45
N ASP A 184 8.12 -18.26 16.50
CA ASP A 184 7.58 -19.41 17.24
C ASP A 184 7.39 -19.08 18.72
N LYS A 185 8.44 -18.52 19.37
CA LYS A 185 8.35 -18.06 20.76
C LYS A 185 7.25 -17.02 20.94
N MET A 186 7.14 -16.05 20.03
CA MET A 186 6.11 -15.01 20.07
C MET A 186 4.69 -15.60 19.99
N LYS A 187 4.48 -16.55 19.07
CA LYS A 187 3.19 -17.26 18.90
C LYS A 187 2.82 -18.12 20.12
N ASN A 188 3.82 -18.72 20.78
CA ASN A 188 3.64 -19.64 21.91
C ASN A 188 3.55 -18.96 23.29
N LEU A 189 3.64 -17.64 23.38
CA LEU A 189 3.36 -16.90 24.61
C LEU A 189 1.87 -17.05 25.02
N PRO A 190 1.52 -16.82 26.30
CA PRO A 190 0.11 -16.69 26.72
C PRO A 190 -0.65 -15.70 25.82
N LYS A 191 -1.90 -15.99 25.51
CA LYS A 191 -2.70 -15.17 24.56
C LYS A 191 -2.89 -13.73 25.02
N ASP A 192 -2.84 -13.49 26.32
CA ASP A 192 -2.95 -12.18 26.97
C ASP A 192 -1.59 -11.50 27.21
N ASP A 193 -0.46 -12.17 26.93
CA ASP A 193 0.85 -11.55 27.02
C ASP A 193 0.97 -10.46 25.93
N PRO A 194 1.35 -9.21 26.26
CA PRO A 194 1.45 -8.13 25.28
C PRO A 194 2.41 -8.42 24.14
N TRP A 195 3.35 -9.35 24.30
CA TRP A 195 4.26 -9.78 23.23
C TRP A 195 3.70 -10.91 22.37
N ASN A 196 2.59 -11.54 22.71
CA ASN A 196 2.00 -12.57 21.86
C ASN A 196 1.70 -11.98 20.46
N LEU A 197 1.88 -12.77 19.39
CA LEU A 197 1.67 -12.31 18.02
C LEU A 197 0.28 -11.71 17.82
N ILE A 198 -0.77 -12.31 18.39
CA ILE A 198 -2.13 -11.79 18.31
C ILE A 198 -2.26 -10.46 19.06
N GLN A 199 -1.60 -10.31 20.21
CA GLN A 199 -1.58 -9.04 20.92
C GLN A 199 -0.84 -7.94 20.17
N GLN A 200 0.28 -8.28 19.52
CA GLN A 200 0.98 -7.38 18.62
C GLN A 200 0.10 -7.01 17.42
N ALA A 201 -0.59 -7.97 16.81
CA ALA A 201 -1.50 -7.71 15.69
C ALA A 201 -2.72 -6.85 16.10
N ASN A 202 -3.23 -7.04 17.31
CA ASN A 202 -4.33 -6.26 17.86
C ASN A 202 -3.97 -4.78 18.04
N ILE A 203 -2.70 -4.42 18.20
CA ILE A 203 -2.26 -3.01 18.16
C ILE A 203 -2.59 -2.39 16.80
N HIS A 204 -2.24 -3.07 15.69
CA HIS A 204 -2.60 -2.59 14.36
C HIS A 204 -4.12 -2.51 14.19
N CYS A 205 -4.85 -3.58 14.53
CA CYS A 205 -6.31 -3.54 14.44
C CYS A 205 -6.92 -2.36 15.21
N ALA A 206 -6.53 -2.14 16.47
CA ALA A 206 -7.16 -1.14 17.31
C ALA A 206 -6.90 0.31 16.86
N TYR A 207 -5.73 0.60 16.30
CA TYR A 207 -5.38 1.94 15.77
C TYR A 207 -5.91 2.19 14.35
N CYS A 208 -6.31 1.15 13.62
CA CYS A 208 -6.64 1.23 12.20
C CYS A 208 -8.10 0.93 11.87
N ASP A 209 -8.86 0.42 12.85
CA ASP A 209 -10.19 -0.16 12.59
C ASP A 209 -11.25 0.36 13.57
N ASP A 210 -11.20 1.65 13.91
CA ASP A 210 -12.20 2.35 14.73
C ASP A 210 -12.33 1.90 16.21
N ALA A 211 -11.46 1.05 16.76
CA ALA A 211 -11.57 0.58 18.15
C ALA A 211 -11.41 1.69 19.21
N TYR A 212 -10.82 2.83 18.83
CA TYR A 212 -10.51 3.96 19.70
C TYR A 212 -11.11 5.28 19.23
N GLU A 213 -11.46 6.12 20.19
CA GLU A 213 -11.73 7.55 19.99
C GLU A 213 -10.51 8.39 20.34
N GLN A 214 -10.41 9.58 19.76
CA GLN A 214 -9.35 10.52 20.04
C GLN A 214 -9.50 11.15 21.43
N THR A 215 -8.39 11.27 22.16
CA THR A 215 -8.37 11.93 23.47
C THR A 215 -8.81 13.39 23.34
N GLY A 216 -9.85 13.77 24.09
CA GLY A 216 -10.41 15.13 24.08
C GLY A 216 -11.49 15.38 23.01
N TYR A 217 -11.68 14.44 22.09
CA TYR A 217 -12.61 14.54 20.97
C TYR A 217 -13.50 13.30 20.91
N PRO A 218 -14.52 13.21 21.79
CA PRO A 218 -15.50 12.13 21.71
C PRO A 218 -16.15 12.14 20.32
N ASP A 219 -16.57 10.97 19.83
CA ASP A 219 -17.13 10.76 18.49
C ASP A 219 -16.15 10.89 17.31
N VAL A 220 -14.90 11.31 17.56
CA VAL A 220 -13.84 11.30 16.55
C VAL A 220 -13.00 10.03 16.70
N ARG A 221 -13.06 9.15 15.69
CA ARG A 221 -12.27 7.91 15.67
C ARG A 221 -10.78 8.20 15.50
N LEU A 222 -9.96 7.40 16.18
CA LEU A 222 -8.52 7.41 15.98
C LEU A 222 -8.20 6.59 14.74
N GLN A 223 -7.47 7.19 13.80
CA GLN A 223 -6.99 6.53 12.59
C GLN A 223 -5.57 7.00 12.31
N VAL A 224 -4.69 6.04 12.03
CA VAL A 224 -3.27 6.28 11.73
C VAL A 224 -2.97 6.17 10.24
N HIS A 225 -3.85 5.52 9.48
CA HIS A 225 -3.87 5.53 8.02
C HIS A 225 -4.48 6.83 7.46
N PHE A 226 -4.38 7.00 6.14
CA PHE A 226 -5.01 8.06 5.36
C PHE A 226 -4.55 9.48 5.74
N GLY A 227 -3.26 9.64 6.07
CA GLY A 227 -2.66 10.92 6.39
C GLY A 227 -1.23 10.84 6.93
N TRP A 228 -0.68 11.98 7.34
CA TRP A 228 0.74 12.15 7.71
C TRP A 228 1.26 11.31 8.90
N ASN A 229 0.36 10.62 9.62
CA ASN A 229 0.71 9.78 10.77
C ASN A 229 1.04 8.34 10.36
N PHE A 230 0.72 7.94 9.12
CA PHE A 230 0.91 6.59 8.59
C PHE A 230 2.35 6.10 8.79
N LEU A 231 3.33 6.83 8.24
CA LEU A 231 4.74 6.44 8.29
C LEU A 231 5.34 6.44 9.71
N PRO A 232 5.22 7.52 10.51
CA PRO A 232 5.83 7.51 11.85
C PRO A 232 5.20 6.50 12.81
N TRP A 233 3.88 6.27 12.73
CA TRP A 233 3.23 5.25 13.55
C TRP A 233 3.77 3.85 13.23
N HIS A 234 3.81 3.48 11.94
CA HIS A 234 4.31 2.17 11.51
C HIS A 234 5.79 1.97 11.83
N ARG A 235 6.61 3.03 11.73
CA ARG A 235 8.02 2.98 12.14
C ARG A 235 8.18 2.57 13.61
N PHE A 236 7.46 3.20 14.53
CA PHE A 236 7.49 2.83 15.94
C PHE A 236 6.94 1.42 16.17
N TYR A 237 5.87 1.05 15.46
CA TYR A 237 5.27 -0.26 15.58
C TYR A 237 6.27 -1.38 15.25
N ILE A 238 6.92 -1.32 14.08
CA ILE A 238 7.91 -2.33 13.68
C ILE A 238 9.22 -2.23 14.48
N TYR A 239 9.54 -1.05 15.02
CA TYR A 239 10.68 -0.86 15.92
C TYR A 239 10.53 -1.68 17.20
N PHE A 240 9.39 -1.56 17.90
CA PHE A 240 9.18 -2.35 19.12
C PHE A 240 9.02 -3.84 18.81
N TRP A 241 8.35 -4.19 17.71
CA TRP A 241 8.23 -5.58 17.28
C TRP A 241 9.60 -6.24 17.06
N GLU A 242 10.52 -5.58 16.35
CA GLU A 242 11.89 -6.04 16.15
C GLU A 242 12.64 -6.25 17.48
N ARG A 243 12.50 -5.32 18.42
CA ARG A 243 13.15 -5.41 19.74
C ARG A 243 12.57 -6.53 20.60
N ILE A 244 11.26 -6.73 20.57
CA ILE A 244 10.59 -7.84 21.26
C ILE A 244 11.10 -9.19 20.73
N LEU A 245 11.20 -9.34 19.41
CA LEU A 245 11.76 -10.55 18.80
C LEU A 245 13.20 -10.80 19.25
N GLY A 246 14.06 -9.77 19.18
CA GLY A 246 15.44 -9.87 19.67
C GLY A 246 15.50 -10.29 21.14
N LYS A 247 14.64 -9.73 21.99
CA LYS A 247 14.55 -10.09 23.41
C LYS A 247 14.13 -11.54 23.64
N LEU A 248 13.16 -12.05 22.85
CA LEU A 248 12.68 -13.43 22.95
C LEU A 248 13.76 -14.47 22.64
N ILE A 249 14.72 -14.14 21.78
CA ILE A 249 15.83 -15.03 21.39
C ILE A 249 17.16 -14.69 22.07
N GLY A 250 17.23 -13.62 22.87
CA GLY A 250 18.47 -13.17 23.50
C GLY A 250 19.49 -12.57 22.53
N ASP A 251 19.02 -12.02 21.40
CA ASP A 251 19.83 -11.36 20.38
C ASP A 251 19.38 -9.89 20.24
N GLU A 252 20.01 -8.99 20.99
CA GLU A 252 19.73 -7.55 20.91
C GLU A 252 20.19 -6.92 19.57
N THR A 253 20.89 -7.68 18.73
CA THR A 253 21.32 -7.28 17.38
C THR A 253 20.38 -7.78 16.28
N PHE A 254 19.34 -8.53 16.62
CA PHE A 254 18.34 -9.02 15.66
C PHE A 254 17.76 -7.85 14.86
N ALA A 255 17.91 -7.90 13.53
CA ALA A 255 17.37 -6.89 12.63
C ALA A 255 16.32 -7.53 11.73
N LEU A 256 15.19 -6.83 11.58
CA LEU A 256 14.08 -7.21 10.74
C LEU A 256 14.49 -7.21 9.25
N PRO A 257 14.10 -8.23 8.45
CA PRO A 257 14.32 -8.16 7.01
C PRO A 257 13.26 -7.24 6.38
N TYR A 258 13.60 -6.56 5.29
CA TYR A 258 12.60 -5.86 4.48
C TYR A 258 12.34 -6.63 3.19
N TRP A 259 11.06 -6.79 2.82
CA TRP A 259 10.69 -7.33 1.52
C TRP A 259 10.93 -6.24 0.48
N ASN A 260 12.02 -6.36 -0.29
CA ASN A 260 12.52 -5.33 -1.20
C ASN A 260 11.75 -5.29 -2.55
N TRP A 261 10.42 -5.20 -2.50
CA TRP A 261 9.54 -5.25 -3.68
C TRP A 261 9.68 -4.05 -4.65
N ASP A 262 10.53 -3.07 -4.32
CA ASP A 262 10.99 -2.02 -5.23
C ASP A 262 12.18 -2.43 -6.11
N ASP A 263 12.78 -3.60 -5.84
CA ASP A 263 13.85 -4.19 -6.64
C ASP A 263 13.36 -5.35 -7.50
N GLU A 264 13.77 -5.37 -8.78
CA GLU A 264 13.38 -6.42 -9.73
C GLU A 264 13.70 -7.83 -9.23
N ALA A 265 14.80 -8.02 -8.49
CA ALA A 265 15.19 -9.32 -7.97
C ALA A 265 14.30 -9.81 -6.81
N GLU A 266 13.42 -8.97 -6.28
CA GLU A 266 12.61 -9.25 -5.09
C GLU A 266 11.17 -8.73 -5.18
N MET A 267 10.68 -8.48 -6.41
CA MET A 267 9.26 -8.25 -6.72
C MET A 267 8.39 -9.52 -6.55
N THR A 268 8.95 -10.65 -6.14
CA THR A 268 8.20 -11.84 -5.75
C THR A 268 8.17 -11.97 -4.23
N MET A 269 7.16 -12.67 -3.70
CA MET A 269 7.10 -12.93 -2.26
C MET A 269 8.34 -13.74 -1.82
N PRO A 270 9.08 -13.32 -0.76
CA PRO A 270 10.24 -14.06 -0.30
C PRO A 270 9.85 -15.49 0.10
N ARG A 271 10.64 -16.46 -0.34
CA ARG A 271 10.30 -17.90 -0.23
C ARG A 271 9.95 -18.35 1.18
N ALA A 272 10.70 -17.88 2.17
CA ALA A 272 10.51 -18.26 3.56
C ALA A 272 9.12 -17.93 4.10
N PHE A 273 8.41 -16.97 3.49
CA PHE A 273 7.04 -16.68 3.86
C PHE A 273 6.07 -17.71 3.25
N TRP A 274 6.17 -18.10 1.99
CA TRP A 274 5.13 -18.96 1.38
C TRP A 274 5.43 -20.46 1.35
N ASP A 275 6.65 -20.90 1.67
CA ASP A 275 6.99 -22.33 1.74
C ASP A 275 6.49 -22.90 3.09
N PRO A 276 5.53 -23.85 3.11
CA PRO A 276 5.05 -24.44 4.36
C PRO A 276 6.13 -25.24 5.10
N LYS A 277 7.26 -25.57 4.45
CA LYS A 277 8.43 -26.17 5.12
C LYS A 277 9.13 -25.19 6.06
N ASP A 278 9.04 -23.90 5.78
CA ASP A 278 9.57 -22.81 6.61
C ASP A 278 8.49 -22.34 7.61
N SER A 279 7.80 -23.32 8.21
CA SER A 279 6.53 -23.28 8.97
C SER A 279 6.33 -22.11 9.94
N PHE A 280 7.40 -21.49 10.45
CA PHE A 280 7.29 -20.45 11.47
C PHE A 280 6.89 -19.09 10.89
N LEU A 281 7.31 -18.79 9.66
CA LEU A 281 6.98 -17.55 8.93
C LEU A 281 5.81 -17.73 7.95
N TYR A 282 5.40 -18.99 7.76
CA TYR A 282 4.29 -19.34 6.89
C TYR A 282 2.95 -18.86 7.41
N ASP A 283 2.12 -18.41 6.47
CA ASP A 283 0.71 -18.11 6.67
C ASP A 283 -0.10 -18.76 5.54
N ALA A 284 -1.15 -19.50 5.93
CA ALA A 284 -2.06 -20.16 5.01
C ALA A 284 -3.10 -19.20 4.42
N LEU A 285 -3.33 -18.05 5.05
CA LEU A 285 -4.33 -17.04 4.67
C LEU A 285 -3.71 -15.98 3.74
N ARG A 286 -2.97 -16.44 2.74
CA ARG A 286 -2.42 -15.62 1.66
C ARG A 286 -2.99 -16.06 0.32
N ASN A 287 -3.00 -15.19 -0.67
CA ASN A 287 -3.33 -15.58 -2.03
C ASN A 287 -2.35 -16.64 -2.55
N GLN A 288 -2.83 -17.88 -2.61
CA GLN A 288 -2.01 -19.03 -2.98
C GLN A 288 -1.53 -19.01 -4.43
N ARG A 289 -2.14 -18.19 -5.30
CA ARG A 289 -1.67 -17.98 -6.67
C ARG A 289 -0.40 -17.13 -6.70
N HIS A 290 -0.12 -16.34 -5.67
CA HIS A 290 0.90 -15.30 -5.70
C HIS A 290 2.26 -15.71 -5.13
N ARG A 291 2.41 -16.95 -4.63
CA ARG A 291 3.64 -17.46 -4.03
C ARG A 291 4.90 -17.17 -4.86
N GLU A 292 4.86 -17.52 -6.15
CA GLU A 292 5.97 -17.30 -7.09
C GLU A 292 5.65 -16.23 -8.16
N ALA A 293 4.51 -15.54 -8.02
CA ALA A 293 4.09 -14.56 -9.00
C ALA A 293 4.89 -13.26 -8.85
N LEU A 294 5.13 -12.60 -9.98
CA LEU A 294 5.68 -11.25 -9.99
C LEU A 294 4.58 -10.27 -9.53
N LEU A 295 4.89 -9.45 -8.53
CA LEU A 295 4.03 -8.37 -8.06
C LEU A 295 3.84 -7.33 -9.18
N ASP A 296 2.59 -7.00 -9.49
CA ASP A 296 2.23 -5.93 -10.43
C ASP A 296 1.53 -4.81 -9.65
N TYR A 297 2.04 -3.58 -9.70
CA TYR A 297 1.41 -2.45 -8.99
C TYR A 297 0.03 -2.07 -9.59
N ARG A 298 -0.31 -2.62 -10.77
CA ARG A 298 -1.64 -2.53 -11.37
C ARG A 298 -2.64 -3.56 -10.83
N TYR A 299 -2.19 -4.43 -9.92
CA TYR A 299 -3.02 -5.51 -9.40
C TYR A 299 -4.36 -5.00 -8.86
N THR A 300 -5.42 -5.59 -9.37
CA THR A 300 -6.77 -5.52 -8.83
C THR A 300 -7.10 -6.86 -8.19
N LEU A 301 -7.77 -6.85 -7.04
CA LEU A 301 -8.11 -8.09 -6.33
C LEU A 301 -8.84 -9.07 -7.27
N GLY A 302 -8.28 -10.28 -7.38
CA GLY A 302 -8.82 -11.32 -8.26
C GLY A 302 -8.15 -11.42 -9.63
N ASP A 303 -7.33 -10.45 -10.05
CA ASP A 303 -6.62 -10.49 -11.33
C ASP A 303 -5.79 -11.77 -11.51
N ASP A 304 -5.59 -12.17 -12.77
CA ASP A 304 -4.67 -13.23 -13.11
C ASP A 304 -3.22 -12.77 -12.94
N ASN A 305 -2.35 -13.70 -12.56
CA ASN A 305 -0.92 -13.45 -12.48
C ASN A 305 -0.34 -13.08 -13.85
N PRO A 306 0.65 -12.19 -13.90
CA PRO A 306 1.37 -11.94 -15.13
C PRO A 306 2.05 -13.22 -15.64
N THR A 307 1.99 -13.43 -16.95
CA THR A 307 2.75 -14.48 -17.64
C THR A 307 4.20 -14.04 -17.85
N LYS A 308 5.11 -14.98 -18.11
CA LYS A 308 6.55 -14.66 -18.26
C LYS A 308 6.85 -13.65 -19.38
N ASP A 309 6.06 -13.64 -20.45
CA ASP A 309 6.15 -12.67 -21.54
C ASP A 309 5.69 -11.25 -21.15
N GLN A 310 4.96 -11.12 -20.03
CA GLN A 310 4.52 -9.85 -19.46
C GLN A 310 5.49 -9.28 -18.42
N TYR A 311 6.44 -10.06 -17.89
CA TYR A 311 7.30 -9.62 -16.78
C TYR A 311 8.08 -8.35 -17.06
N ALA A 312 8.65 -8.20 -18.27
CA ALA A 312 9.38 -6.98 -18.63
C ALA A 312 8.49 -5.72 -18.61
N ASP A 313 7.20 -5.86 -18.95
CA ASP A 313 6.22 -4.76 -18.86
C ASP A 313 5.90 -4.43 -17.41
N VAL A 314 5.66 -5.45 -16.58
CA VAL A 314 5.36 -5.29 -15.16
C VAL A 314 6.52 -4.62 -14.43
N VAL A 315 7.75 -5.11 -14.61
CA VAL A 315 8.95 -4.52 -13.99
C VAL A 315 9.13 -3.07 -14.43
N ALA A 316 8.96 -2.77 -15.72
CA ALA A 316 9.06 -1.41 -16.23
C ALA A 316 7.97 -0.51 -15.63
N HIS A 317 6.74 -1.00 -15.52
CA HIS A 317 5.63 -0.26 -14.90
C HIS A 317 5.92 0.03 -13.42
N ASN A 318 6.26 -0.99 -12.63
CA ASN A 318 6.53 -0.84 -11.20
C ASN A 318 7.65 0.18 -10.94
N ARG A 319 8.76 0.09 -11.70
CA ARG A 319 9.85 1.06 -11.61
C ARG A 319 9.39 2.48 -11.93
N ASN A 320 8.46 2.65 -12.87
CA ASN A 320 7.96 3.98 -13.24
C ASN A 320 7.09 4.60 -12.20
N GLN A 321 6.23 3.81 -11.59
CA GLN A 321 5.40 4.26 -10.49
C GLN A 321 6.28 4.75 -9.33
N LEU A 322 7.31 3.98 -8.96
CA LEU A 322 8.26 4.42 -7.93
C LEU A 322 9.02 5.68 -8.34
N ARG A 323 9.56 5.75 -9.56
CA ARG A 323 10.21 6.98 -10.05
C ARG A 323 9.29 8.19 -10.00
N HIS A 324 8.01 8.00 -10.27
CA HIS A 324 7.01 9.06 -10.21
C HIS A 324 6.79 9.53 -8.76
N ILE A 325 6.58 8.61 -7.83
CA ILE A 325 6.43 8.90 -6.38
C ILE A 325 7.69 9.56 -5.77
N PHE A 326 8.86 9.40 -6.41
CA PHE A 326 10.13 10.02 -6.03
C PHE A 326 10.56 11.16 -6.98
N SER A 327 9.64 11.73 -7.77
CA SER A 327 9.91 12.90 -8.59
C SER A 327 10.19 14.14 -7.72
N GLU A 328 10.74 15.20 -8.34
CA GLU A 328 10.98 16.47 -7.65
C GLU A 328 9.72 17.06 -7.04
N ASP A 329 8.55 16.91 -7.68
CA ASP A 329 7.27 17.41 -7.18
C ASP A 329 6.90 16.77 -5.83
N TYR A 330 7.04 15.44 -5.71
CA TYR A 330 6.89 14.74 -4.43
C TYR A 330 7.99 15.12 -3.42
N LEU A 331 9.23 15.38 -3.88
CA LEU A 331 10.36 15.79 -3.01
C LEU A 331 10.28 17.24 -2.53
N VAL A 332 9.43 18.08 -3.11
CA VAL A 332 9.17 19.43 -2.58
C VAL A 332 7.89 19.50 -1.77
N GLN A 333 6.92 18.59 -2.02
CA GLN A 333 5.58 18.60 -1.43
C GLN A 333 5.28 17.25 -0.70
N PRO A 334 5.63 17.13 0.60
CA PRO A 334 5.64 15.85 1.31
C PRO A 334 4.28 15.27 1.68
N ASP A 335 3.22 16.05 1.68
CA ASP A 335 1.84 15.57 1.76
C ASP A 335 1.44 14.70 0.56
N LEU A 336 2.00 14.91 -0.63
CA LEU A 336 1.80 13.99 -1.77
C LEU A 336 2.40 12.61 -1.50
N PHE A 337 3.52 12.54 -0.78
CA PHE A 337 4.21 11.29 -0.48
C PHE A 337 3.66 10.60 0.78
N MET A 338 3.53 11.35 1.88
CA MET A 338 3.20 10.87 3.22
C MET A 338 1.71 10.93 3.56
N GLY A 339 0.92 11.71 2.81
CA GLY A 339 -0.46 12.04 3.15
C GLY A 339 -0.58 13.39 3.86
N MET A 340 -1.80 13.91 3.87
CA MET A 340 -2.09 15.27 4.32
C MET A 340 -2.06 15.42 5.85
N PRO A 341 -2.01 16.68 6.33
CA PRO A 341 -2.16 17.00 7.75
C PRO A 341 -3.41 16.43 8.41
N VAL A 342 -3.23 15.75 9.54
CA VAL A 342 -4.28 15.21 10.43
C VAL A 342 -4.05 15.69 11.86
N ARG A 343 -5.02 16.42 12.41
CA ARG A 343 -4.96 16.97 13.77
C ARG A 343 -6.02 16.36 14.66
N ALA A 344 -5.84 16.50 15.98
CA ALA A 344 -6.83 16.03 16.93
C ALA A 344 -8.18 16.73 16.68
N GLY A 345 -9.26 15.94 16.64
CA GLY A 345 -10.61 16.44 16.36
C GLY A 345 -10.98 16.54 14.88
N ASP A 346 -10.08 16.20 13.94
CA ASP A 346 -10.38 16.10 12.52
C ASP A 346 -11.24 14.85 12.22
N GLY A 347 -12.50 14.83 12.67
CA GLY A 347 -13.37 13.66 12.69
C GLY A 347 -14.37 13.50 11.56
N GLY A 348 -14.10 14.04 10.37
CA GLY A 348 -15.06 13.97 9.26
C GLY A 348 -14.48 14.08 7.86
N VAL A 349 -13.16 14.13 7.73
CA VAL A 349 -12.48 14.15 6.43
C VAL A 349 -11.26 13.27 6.64
N PHE A 350 -11.25 12.06 6.11
CA PHE A 350 -10.01 11.29 6.04
C PHE A 350 -9.16 11.97 4.98
N LYS A 351 -8.24 12.82 5.44
CA LYS A 351 -7.76 13.99 4.69
C LYS A 351 -6.81 13.68 3.53
N ARG A 352 -6.83 12.49 2.92
CA ARG A 352 -6.07 12.05 1.73
C ARG A 352 -4.78 11.27 2.08
N SER A 353 -4.73 10.02 1.61
CA SER A 353 -3.53 9.18 1.61
C SER A 353 -2.42 9.76 0.74
N GLY A 354 -1.18 9.55 1.18
CA GLY A 354 -0.02 9.77 0.32
C GLY A 354 0.13 8.67 -0.73
N ALA A 355 0.87 8.95 -1.81
CA ALA A 355 1.08 7.99 -2.89
C ALA A 355 1.79 6.71 -2.42
N LEU A 356 2.65 6.80 -1.40
CA LEU A 356 3.30 5.62 -0.83
C LEU A 356 2.29 4.70 -0.11
N GLU A 357 1.31 5.26 0.59
CA GLU A 357 0.24 4.50 1.26
C GLU A 357 -0.69 3.82 0.24
N LEU A 358 -0.99 4.50 -0.86
CA LEU A 358 -1.80 3.94 -1.95
C LEU A 358 -1.09 2.77 -2.66
N LEU A 359 0.23 2.87 -2.86
CA LEU A 359 1.02 1.75 -3.37
C LEU A 359 1.06 0.60 -2.35
N HIS A 360 1.28 0.91 -1.07
CA HIS A 360 1.19 -0.05 0.05
C HIS A 360 -0.11 -0.86 0.01
N ASN A 361 -1.25 -0.21 -0.22
CA ASN A 361 -2.56 -0.87 -0.29
C ASN A 361 -2.62 -1.93 -1.41
N VAL A 362 -1.89 -1.74 -2.51
CA VAL A 362 -1.79 -2.76 -3.58
C VAL A 362 -1.09 -4.02 -3.07
N ILE A 363 -0.01 -3.88 -2.30
CA ILE A 363 0.73 -5.03 -1.76
C ILE A 363 -0.14 -5.79 -0.75
N HIS A 364 -0.87 -5.08 0.11
CA HIS A 364 -1.85 -5.70 1.03
C HIS A 364 -2.88 -6.57 0.29
N ASN A 365 -3.55 -5.99 -0.71
CA ASN A 365 -4.54 -6.70 -1.52
C ASN A 365 -3.92 -7.83 -2.36
N TRP A 366 -2.68 -7.68 -2.81
CA TRP A 366 -1.95 -8.73 -3.53
C TRP A 366 -1.58 -9.89 -2.61
N THR A 367 -1.21 -9.63 -1.36
CA THR A 367 -0.76 -10.69 -0.45
C THR A 367 -1.91 -11.46 0.20
N GLY A 368 -3.00 -10.78 0.61
CA GLY A 368 -4.12 -11.38 1.33
C GLY A 368 -5.00 -12.34 0.50
N GLU A 369 -5.89 -13.06 1.15
CA GLU A 369 -6.93 -13.87 0.52
C GLU A 369 -7.85 -13.03 -0.37
N VAL A 370 -8.33 -13.65 -1.45
CA VAL A 370 -9.21 -12.99 -2.43
C VAL A 370 -10.70 -13.07 -2.07
N ILE A 371 -11.03 -13.81 -1.01
CA ILE A 371 -12.40 -14.06 -0.57
C ILE A 371 -12.64 -13.33 0.75
N SER A 372 -13.80 -12.67 0.87
CA SER A 372 -14.23 -12.03 2.13
C SER A 372 -14.12 -13.02 3.30
N PRO A 373 -13.55 -12.61 4.45
CA PRO A 373 -13.23 -11.23 4.85
C PRO A 373 -11.80 -10.75 4.50
N TYR A 374 -11.17 -11.33 3.48
CA TYR A 374 -9.87 -10.91 2.90
C TYR A 374 -8.69 -11.03 3.87
N LEU A 375 -8.70 -12.06 4.70
CA LEU A 375 -7.64 -12.34 5.68
C LEU A 375 -6.31 -12.69 4.99
N ASP A 376 -5.15 -12.56 5.60
CA ASP A 376 -4.87 -11.62 6.67
C ASP A 376 -4.43 -10.28 6.07
N MET A 377 -3.38 -10.27 5.24
CA MET A 377 -2.83 -9.05 4.64
C MET A 377 -3.84 -8.19 3.85
N GLY A 378 -4.96 -8.75 3.38
CA GLY A 378 -5.98 -8.03 2.63
C GLY A 378 -7.00 -7.27 3.49
N ASN A 379 -6.81 -7.21 4.82
CA ASN A 379 -7.71 -6.53 5.74
C ASN A 379 -6.92 -5.89 6.89
N PHE A 380 -7.09 -4.60 7.16
CA PHE A 380 -6.33 -3.92 8.22
C PHE A 380 -6.57 -4.51 9.61
N ARG A 381 -7.72 -5.13 9.88
CA ARG A 381 -7.99 -5.81 11.17
C ARG A 381 -7.03 -6.96 11.45
N THR A 382 -6.59 -7.63 10.40
CA THR A 382 -5.91 -8.92 10.56
C THR A 382 -4.57 -8.99 9.84
N ALA A 383 -4.20 -7.99 9.04
CA ALA A 383 -2.94 -7.94 8.29
C ALA A 383 -1.71 -8.26 9.15
N ALA A 384 -1.61 -7.66 10.33
CA ALA A 384 -0.48 -7.86 11.23
C ALA A 384 -0.42 -9.25 11.92
N ARG A 385 -1.40 -10.13 11.68
CA ARG A 385 -1.33 -11.54 12.10
C ARG A 385 -0.38 -12.35 11.23
N ASP A 386 -0.13 -11.88 10.00
CA ASP A 386 0.80 -12.46 9.07
C ASP A 386 2.23 -11.89 9.29
N PRO A 387 3.25 -12.72 9.58
CA PRO A 387 4.63 -12.24 9.74
C PRO A 387 5.20 -11.44 8.55
N ILE A 388 4.68 -11.62 7.33
CA ILE A 388 5.15 -10.85 6.16
C ILE A 388 4.79 -9.37 6.25
N PHE A 389 3.74 -9.02 7.01
CA PHE A 389 3.34 -7.64 7.29
C PHE A 389 4.53 -6.79 7.73
N PHE A 390 5.30 -7.30 8.69
CA PHE A 390 6.43 -6.58 9.26
C PHE A 390 7.57 -6.41 8.24
N GLY A 391 7.77 -7.38 7.34
CA GLY A 391 8.72 -7.27 6.24
C GLY A 391 8.27 -6.28 5.15
N HIS A 392 6.97 -6.22 4.86
CA HIS A 392 6.37 -5.23 3.98
C HIS A 392 6.54 -3.82 4.55
N HIS A 393 6.13 -3.59 5.79
CA HIS A 393 6.24 -2.29 6.46
C HIS A 393 7.70 -1.90 6.74
N ALA A 394 8.62 -2.85 6.89
CA ALA A 394 10.05 -2.54 6.92
C ALA A 394 10.53 -1.94 5.60
N ASN A 395 9.95 -2.33 4.45
CA ASN A 395 10.29 -1.69 3.17
C ASN A 395 9.58 -0.35 2.99
N ILE A 396 8.35 -0.18 3.47
CA ILE A 396 7.69 1.13 3.53
C ILE A 396 8.51 2.12 4.37
N ASP A 397 8.99 1.69 5.53
CA ASP A 397 9.87 2.48 6.39
C ASP A 397 11.22 2.80 5.73
N ARG A 398 11.77 1.86 4.95
CA ARG A 398 12.97 2.07 4.12
C ARG A 398 12.74 3.13 3.04
N LEU A 399 11.61 3.08 2.34
CA LEU A 399 11.26 4.05 1.31
C LEU A 399 11.09 5.45 1.90
N TRP A 400 10.59 5.58 3.12
CA TRP A 400 10.59 6.85 3.85
C TRP A 400 12.03 7.33 4.16
N ASP A 401 12.92 6.46 4.61
CA ASP A 401 14.34 6.82 4.84
C ASP A 401 15.03 7.28 3.54
N ILE A 402 14.82 6.59 2.41
CA ILE A 402 15.31 7.00 1.09
C ILE A 402 14.75 8.37 0.70
N TYR A 403 13.45 8.57 0.87
CA TYR A 403 12.77 9.83 0.58
C TYR A 403 13.33 11.00 1.39
N ARG A 404 13.46 10.81 2.71
CA ARG A 404 14.06 11.79 3.63
C ARG A 404 15.48 12.15 3.22
N ASN A 405 16.30 11.16 2.87
CA ASN A 405 17.68 11.38 2.44
C ASN A 405 17.77 12.16 1.12
N LYS A 406 16.87 11.89 0.16
CA LYS A 406 16.78 12.66 -1.09
C LYS A 406 16.35 14.11 -0.86
N ARG A 407 15.37 14.33 0.03
CA ARG A 407 14.93 15.69 0.40
C ARG A 407 16.00 16.48 1.15
N GLY A 408 16.80 15.81 1.98
CA GLY A 408 17.79 16.45 2.83
C GLY A 408 17.22 17.29 3.98
N LYS A 409 15.90 17.26 4.23
CA LYS A 409 15.22 18.04 5.27
C LYS A 409 13.98 17.35 5.83
N VAL A 410 13.47 17.86 6.95
CA VAL A 410 12.22 17.38 7.58
C VAL A 410 11.01 17.62 6.70
N GLU A 411 10.13 16.63 6.63
CA GLU A 411 8.94 16.67 5.80
C GLU A 411 7.97 17.73 6.30
N PHE A 412 7.65 17.69 7.60
CA PHE A 412 6.78 18.67 8.23
C PHE A 412 7.47 19.29 9.46
N ARG A 413 7.55 20.62 9.50
CA ARG A 413 7.96 21.38 10.70
C ARG A 413 6.78 21.67 11.64
N ASP A 414 5.58 21.24 11.25
CA ASP A 414 4.35 21.41 12.00
C ASP A 414 4.47 20.74 13.37
N ARG A 415 4.18 21.51 14.43
CA ARG A 415 4.25 21.02 15.80
C ARG A 415 3.21 19.95 16.08
N ASP A 416 2.05 20.00 15.43
CA ASP A 416 0.97 19.04 15.64
C ASP A 416 1.38 17.66 15.12
N TRP A 417 2.15 17.62 14.03
CA TRP A 417 2.76 16.38 13.55
C TRP A 417 3.91 15.94 14.45
N LEU A 418 4.86 16.84 14.76
CA LEU A 418 6.05 16.51 15.56
C LEU A 418 5.73 16.10 17.01
N ASP A 419 4.65 16.63 17.60
CA ASP A 419 4.15 16.30 18.94
C ASP A 419 3.02 15.27 18.95
N ALA A 420 2.56 14.80 17.77
CA ALA A 420 1.66 13.65 17.70
C ALA A 420 2.33 12.45 18.38
N SER A 421 1.54 11.68 19.13
CA SER A 421 2.09 10.61 19.95
C SER A 421 1.20 9.38 20.09
N PHE A 422 1.85 8.24 20.28
CA PHE A 422 1.23 6.91 20.22
C PHE A 422 1.80 6.00 21.31
N LEU A 423 1.08 4.94 21.65
CA LEU A 423 1.46 4.00 22.72
C LEU A 423 1.79 2.62 22.14
N PHE A 424 2.92 2.06 22.58
CA PHE A 424 3.36 0.71 22.25
C PHE A 424 3.92 0.02 23.50
N TYR A 425 3.87 -1.31 23.51
CA TYR A 425 4.64 -2.09 24.49
C TYR A 425 6.09 -2.22 24.03
N ASP A 426 7.04 -1.98 24.93
CA ASP A 426 8.47 -2.22 24.68
C ASP A 426 8.90 -3.67 24.94
N GLU A 427 10.18 -3.97 24.68
CA GLU A 427 10.82 -5.26 24.98
C GLU A 427 11.04 -5.52 26.48
N ASN A 428 10.43 -4.72 27.36
CA ASN A 428 10.35 -4.94 28.81
C ASN A 428 8.89 -5.07 29.32
N ARG A 429 7.91 -5.23 28.40
CA ARG A 429 6.47 -5.27 28.69
C ARG A 429 5.97 -4.01 29.40
N ARG A 430 6.49 -2.84 29.01
CA ARG A 430 6.06 -1.54 29.52
C ARG A 430 5.39 -0.76 28.42
N LEU A 431 4.31 -0.06 28.74
CA LEU A 431 3.72 0.90 27.83
C LEU A 431 4.59 2.15 27.72
N VAL A 432 4.88 2.53 26.49
CA VAL A 432 5.76 3.65 26.16
C VAL A 432 5.07 4.59 25.19
N LYS A 433 5.02 5.87 25.57
CA LYS A 433 4.49 6.98 24.77
C LYS A 433 5.58 7.53 23.86
N CYS A 434 5.39 7.36 22.56
CA CYS A 434 6.35 7.78 21.53
C CYS A 434 5.83 9.01 20.81
N LYS A 435 6.64 10.06 20.68
CA LYS A 435 6.35 11.21 19.82
C LYS A 435 6.98 11.04 18.45
N VAL A 436 6.31 11.50 17.40
CA VAL A 436 6.81 11.46 16.02
C VAL A 436 8.25 12.01 15.91
N ARG A 437 8.54 13.15 16.54
CA ARG A 437 9.88 13.77 16.52
C ARG A 437 11.02 12.89 17.02
N GLN A 438 10.72 11.86 17.82
CA GLN A 438 11.72 10.95 18.41
C GLN A 438 12.11 9.81 17.47
N GLY A 439 11.43 9.65 16.33
CA GLY A 439 11.64 8.59 15.35
C GLY A 439 11.72 9.09 13.92
N LEU A 440 12.15 10.34 13.70
CA LEU A 440 12.23 10.91 12.34
C LEU A 440 13.28 10.21 11.47
N LEU A 441 14.30 9.63 12.08
CA LEU A 441 15.36 8.89 11.40
C LEU A 441 15.55 7.50 12.02
N PRO A 442 15.75 6.44 11.22
CA PRO A 442 16.09 5.10 11.71
C PRO A 442 17.23 5.10 12.75
N LYS A 443 18.26 5.91 12.50
CA LYS A 443 19.45 5.99 13.37
C LYS A 443 19.14 6.53 14.76
N GLN A 444 18.12 7.39 14.91
CA GLN A 444 17.64 7.82 16.24
C GLN A 444 17.08 6.65 17.04
N LEU A 445 16.56 5.64 16.35
CA LEU A 445 16.00 4.42 16.94
C LEU A 445 17.03 3.27 16.98
N GLY A 446 18.31 3.53 16.69
CA GLY A 446 19.38 2.55 16.77
C GLY A 446 19.28 1.43 15.71
N TYR A 447 18.73 1.74 14.54
CA TYR A 447 18.80 0.86 13.37
C TYR A 447 19.10 1.65 12.09
N GLU A 448 19.48 0.95 11.04
CA GLU A 448 19.64 1.50 9.70
C GLU A 448 19.29 0.45 8.66
N TYR A 449 19.10 0.89 7.42
CA TYR A 449 18.97 0.01 6.27
C TYR A 449 20.32 -0.18 5.60
N LYS A 450 20.59 -1.39 5.11
CA LYS A 450 21.69 -1.59 4.16
C LYS A 450 21.39 -0.77 2.91
N TYR A 451 22.28 0.18 2.62
CA TYR A 451 22.15 1.02 1.44
C TYR A 451 22.45 0.22 0.17
N GLU A 452 21.49 0.20 -0.74
CA GLU A 452 21.62 -0.30 -2.11
C GLU A 452 21.01 0.77 -3.03
N ASP A 453 21.70 1.13 -4.11
CA ASP A 453 21.18 2.13 -5.06
C ASP A 453 19.85 1.64 -5.61
N PRO A 454 18.76 2.41 -5.46
CA PRO A 454 17.45 1.91 -5.86
C PRO A 454 17.41 1.65 -7.37
N THR A 455 17.08 0.43 -7.76
CA THR A 455 17.14 0.04 -9.17
C THR A 455 16.17 0.82 -10.03
N TRP A 456 15.05 1.28 -9.48
CA TRP A 456 14.12 2.17 -10.18
C TRP A 456 14.74 3.53 -10.59
N GLU A 457 15.82 4.01 -9.98
CA GLU A 457 16.50 5.26 -10.38
C GLU A 457 17.35 5.11 -11.63
N ASN A 458 18.15 4.04 -11.69
CA ASN A 458 19.12 3.81 -12.74
C ASN A 458 18.51 2.97 -13.86
N VAL A 459 17.69 3.60 -14.69
CA VAL A 459 17.20 2.95 -15.91
C VAL A 459 18.27 3.08 -17.00
N GLY A 460 19.19 2.12 -17.01
CA GLY A 460 20.13 1.92 -18.11
C GLY A 460 19.39 1.89 -19.45
N ASP A 461 19.77 2.80 -20.34
CA ASP A 461 19.18 3.08 -21.65
C ASP A 461 17.75 3.66 -21.63
N ALA A 462 17.68 4.99 -21.49
CA ALA A 462 16.48 5.79 -21.67
C ALA A 462 15.68 5.46 -22.94
N ARG A 463 16.31 4.91 -24.00
CA ARG A 463 15.63 4.50 -25.24
C ARG A 463 14.90 3.18 -25.10
N HIS A 464 15.49 2.19 -24.43
CA HIS A 464 14.80 0.92 -24.13
C HIS A 464 13.61 1.19 -23.20
N PHE A 465 13.83 2.05 -22.22
CA PHE A 465 12.80 2.51 -21.31
C PHE A 465 11.64 3.26 -22.00
N LEU A 466 11.93 4.24 -22.87
CA LEU A 466 10.91 4.89 -23.69
C LEU A 466 10.17 3.89 -24.57
N SER A 467 10.84 2.84 -25.06
CA SER A 467 10.23 1.79 -25.87
C SER A 467 9.27 0.91 -25.05
N LEU A 468 9.63 0.58 -23.80
CA LEU A 468 8.78 -0.17 -22.87
C LEU A 468 7.60 0.69 -22.39
N ARG A 469 7.82 1.96 -22.06
CA ARG A 469 6.76 2.94 -21.77
C ARG A 469 5.79 3.06 -22.94
N LYS A 470 6.29 3.23 -24.17
CA LYS A 470 5.45 3.25 -25.39
C LYS A 470 4.71 1.94 -25.60
N ALA A 471 5.32 0.79 -25.36
CA ALA A 471 4.69 -0.52 -25.51
C ALA A 471 3.60 -0.79 -24.45
N SER A 472 3.83 -0.36 -23.20
CA SER A 472 2.87 -0.44 -22.11
C SER A 472 1.64 0.44 -22.38
N VAL A 473 1.88 1.71 -22.75
CA VAL A 473 0.84 2.64 -23.21
C VAL A 473 0.11 2.08 -24.44
N HIS A 474 0.79 1.42 -25.38
CA HIS A 474 0.14 0.78 -26.53
C HIS A 474 -0.74 -0.42 -26.15
N ARG A 475 -0.40 -1.20 -25.11
CA ARG A 475 -1.23 -2.31 -24.61
C ARG A 475 -2.43 -1.81 -23.81
N GLU A 476 -2.27 -0.79 -23.00
CA GLU A 476 -3.39 -0.09 -22.35
C GLU A 476 -4.30 0.56 -23.38
N ARG A 477 -3.75 1.19 -24.43
CA ARG A 477 -4.50 1.65 -25.61
C ARG A 477 -5.26 0.52 -26.29
N ALA A 478 -4.70 -0.68 -26.42
CA ALA A 478 -5.41 -1.82 -27.02
C ALA A 478 -6.54 -2.36 -26.12
N ARG A 479 -6.36 -2.36 -24.80
CA ARG A 479 -7.43 -2.67 -23.83
C ARG A 479 -8.53 -1.61 -23.85
N ALA A 480 -8.17 -0.34 -23.98
CA ALA A 480 -9.09 0.79 -24.02
C ALA A 480 -9.80 0.96 -25.38
N ALA A 481 -9.15 0.65 -26.49
CA ALA A 481 -9.72 0.74 -27.84
C ALA A 481 -10.88 -0.23 -28.10
N ASN A 482 -11.01 -1.30 -27.28
CA ASN A 482 -12.18 -2.16 -27.28
C ASN A 482 -13.39 -1.53 -26.56
N ASN A 483 -13.20 -0.45 -25.80
CA ASN A 483 -14.26 0.30 -25.15
C ASN A 483 -14.43 1.62 -25.92
N ASN A 484 -15.54 1.79 -26.65
CA ASN A 484 -15.88 3.08 -27.26
C ASN A 484 -15.90 4.18 -26.18
N LEU A 485 -14.78 4.89 -25.99
CA LEU A 485 -14.64 5.92 -24.97
C LEU A 485 -15.57 7.07 -25.32
N SER A 486 -16.42 7.46 -24.38
CA SER A 486 -17.32 8.61 -24.53
C SER A 486 -16.51 9.90 -24.68
N PRO A 487 -17.02 10.92 -25.39
CA PRO A 487 -16.41 12.25 -25.36
C PRO A 487 -16.30 12.78 -23.92
N PRO A 488 -15.24 13.54 -23.57
CA PRO A 488 -15.14 14.14 -22.25
C PRO A 488 -16.25 15.19 -22.06
N THR A 489 -16.84 15.23 -20.86
CA THR A 489 -17.86 16.22 -20.47
C THR A 489 -17.36 17.06 -19.30
N GLU A 490 -18.04 18.14 -18.94
CA GLU A 490 -17.86 18.72 -17.60
C GLU A 490 -18.24 17.66 -16.54
N PHE A 491 -17.60 17.71 -15.36
CA PHE A 491 -17.94 16.77 -14.28
C PHE A 491 -19.36 17.02 -13.75
N GLY A 492 -19.73 18.30 -13.59
CA GLY A 492 -21.01 18.74 -13.03
C GLY A 492 -20.91 19.01 -11.53
N SER A 493 -22.03 19.39 -10.92
CA SER A 493 -22.17 19.63 -9.47
C SER A 493 -22.67 18.43 -8.67
N GLU A 494 -23.13 17.39 -9.37
CA GLU A 494 -23.72 16.21 -8.74
C GLU A 494 -22.71 15.07 -8.69
N PRO A 495 -22.64 14.31 -7.58
CA PRO A 495 -21.81 13.12 -7.49
C PRO A 495 -22.17 12.09 -8.56
N ARG A 496 -21.15 11.38 -9.07
CA ARG A 496 -21.28 10.39 -10.13
C ARG A 496 -20.81 9.02 -9.66
N ALA A 497 -21.68 8.02 -9.78
CA ALA A 497 -21.30 6.63 -9.60
C ALA A 497 -20.30 6.22 -10.71
N LEU A 498 -19.21 5.57 -10.30
CA LEU A 498 -18.16 5.09 -11.20
C LEU A 498 -18.45 3.65 -11.66
N ASP A 499 -19.67 3.40 -12.15
CA ASP A 499 -20.06 2.08 -12.69
C ASP A 499 -19.43 1.81 -14.06
N THR A 500 -19.05 2.88 -14.75
CA THR A 500 -18.42 2.90 -16.06
C THR A 500 -17.31 3.95 -16.09
N THR A 501 -16.48 3.94 -17.13
CA THR A 501 -15.44 4.94 -17.31
C THR A 501 -16.04 6.36 -17.39
N ILE A 502 -15.61 7.24 -16.49
CA ILE A 502 -15.94 8.66 -16.51
C ILE A 502 -14.81 9.41 -17.21
N ARG A 503 -15.15 10.22 -18.22
CA ARG A 503 -14.23 11.16 -18.87
C ARG A 503 -14.71 12.57 -18.62
N ALA A 504 -13.91 13.35 -17.90
CA ALA A 504 -14.27 14.68 -17.47
C ALA A 504 -13.19 15.72 -17.80
N LEU A 505 -13.61 16.95 -18.08
CA LEU A 505 -12.73 18.09 -18.28
C LEU A 505 -12.27 18.63 -16.92
N GLY A 506 -10.97 18.67 -16.71
CA GLY A 506 -10.34 19.35 -15.57
C GLY A 506 -9.83 20.72 -16.02
N HIS A 507 -10.24 21.78 -15.31
CA HIS A 507 -9.81 23.15 -15.60
C HIS A 507 -8.69 23.55 -14.67
N ILE A 508 -7.67 24.19 -15.21
CA ILE A 508 -6.50 24.61 -14.45
C ILE A 508 -6.77 26.02 -13.96
N SER A 509 -7.02 26.14 -12.67
CA SER A 509 -7.50 27.38 -12.03
C SER A 509 -6.44 28.48 -11.93
N THR A 510 -5.16 28.13 -12.03
CA THR A 510 -4.03 29.04 -11.78
C THR A 510 -2.87 28.75 -12.74
N PRO A 511 -2.23 29.79 -13.33
CA PRO A 511 -1.07 29.60 -14.20
C PRO A 511 0.09 28.92 -13.46
N PHE A 512 0.88 28.15 -14.19
CA PHE A 512 2.10 27.53 -13.68
C PHE A 512 3.01 28.58 -13.01
N SER A 513 3.48 28.27 -11.80
CA SER A 513 4.50 29.04 -11.07
C SER A 513 5.62 28.10 -10.66
N PRO A 514 6.90 28.51 -10.77
CA PRO A 514 8.03 27.71 -10.26
C PRO A 514 8.00 27.51 -8.73
N THR A 515 7.12 28.23 -8.01
CA THR A 515 6.93 28.12 -6.56
C THR A 515 5.77 27.20 -6.17
N ASN A 516 5.07 26.60 -7.14
CA ASN A 516 3.86 25.83 -6.88
C ASN A 516 3.93 24.47 -7.59
N THR A 517 3.26 23.47 -7.03
CA THR A 517 3.04 22.16 -7.64
C THR A 517 1.59 22.07 -8.13
N THR A 518 1.35 21.50 -9.31
CA THR A 518 0.00 21.31 -9.85
C THR A 518 -0.50 19.93 -9.48
N VAL A 519 -1.66 19.85 -8.83
CA VAL A 519 -2.23 18.61 -8.31
C VAL A 519 -3.63 18.39 -8.88
N LEU A 520 -3.91 17.13 -9.24
CA LEU A 520 -5.25 16.66 -9.56
C LEU A 520 -5.88 16.09 -8.29
N ILE A 521 -7.08 16.53 -7.97
CA ILE A 521 -7.80 16.07 -6.78
C ILE A 521 -9.11 15.46 -7.25
N VAL A 522 -9.34 14.22 -6.83
CA VAL A 522 -10.61 13.51 -6.96
C VAL A 522 -11.31 13.63 -5.61
N GLU A 523 -12.45 14.32 -5.61
CA GLU A 523 -13.13 14.79 -4.40
C GLU A 523 -14.31 13.89 -4.02
N ASP A 524 -14.62 13.87 -2.72
CA ASP A 524 -15.76 13.16 -2.11
C ASP A 524 -15.95 11.73 -2.64
N ILE A 525 -14.91 10.92 -2.50
CA ILE A 525 -14.91 9.51 -2.86
C ILE A 525 -15.68 8.75 -1.77
N LYS A 526 -16.87 8.27 -2.16
CA LYS A 526 -17.79 7.54 -1.28
C LYS A 526 -17.86 6.09 -1.68
N PHE A 527 -17.60 5.21 -0.74
CA PHE A 527 -17.61 3.77 -0.93
C PHE A 527 -17.80 3.06 0.42
N ASP A 528 -17.97 1.74 0.36
CA ASP A 528 -17.96 0.89 1.55
C ASP A 528 -16.52 0.56 1.95
N HIS A 529 -16.07 1.08 3.10
CA HIS A 529 -14.70 0.90 3.62
C HIS A 529 -14.33 -0.55 3.89
N GLN A 530 -15.33 -1.42 4.09
CA GLN A 530 -15.13 -2.85 4.32
C GLN A 530 -14.96 -3.65 3.02
N SER A 531 -15.10 -2.99 1.87
CA SER A 531 -14.92 -3.58 0.55
C SER A 531 -13.60 -3.15 -0.09
N PRO A 532 -12.92 -4.04 -0.82
CA PRO A 532 -11.76 -3.65 -1.62
C PRO A 532 -12.24 -2.77 -2.79
N ILE A 533 -11.63 -1.58 -2.93
CA ILE A 533 -11.95 -0.63 -3.99
C ILE A 533 -10.70 -0.37 -4.80
N ARG A 534 -10.85 -0.28 -6.13
CA ARG A 534 -9.82 0.25 -7.01
C ARG A 534 -10.41 0.99 -8.19
N PHE A 535 -9.88 2.16 -8.48
CA PHE A 535 -10.02 2.80 -9.78
C PHE A 535 -8.72 3.48 -10.20
N ASP A 536 -8.48 3.51 -11.50
CA ASP A 536 -7.31 4.15 -12.08
C ASP A 536 -7.69 5.52 -12.64
N VAL A 537 -6.75 6.46 -12.62
CA VAL A 537 -6.94 7.81 -13.15
C VAL A 537 -5.90 8.09 -14.21
N TYR A 538 -6.38 8.43 -15.40
CA TYR A 538 -5.53 8.79 -16.53
C TYR A 538 -5.72 10.25 -16.90
N VAL A 539 -4.67 10.86 -17.43
CA VAL A 539 -4.64 12.27 -17.83
C VAL A 539 -4.14 12.37 -19.28
N THR A 540 -4.87 13.11 -20.11
CA THR A 540 -4.47 13.41 -21.49
C THR A 540 -4.84 14.83 -21.91
N LYS A 541 -4.24 15.31 -23.00
CA LYS A 541 -4.65 16.58 -23.61
C LYS A 541 -5.99 16.42 -24.33
N PRO A 542 -6.85 17.46 -24.36
CA PRO A 542 -8.02 17.46 -25.23
C PRO A 542 -7.60 17.31 -26.70
N THR A 543 -8.17 16.35 -27.43
CA THR A 543 -7.94 16.16 -28.87
C THR A 543 -9.21 16.42 -29.67
N GLU A 544 -9.07 16.99 -30.88
CA GLU A 544 -10.22 17.23 -31.78
C GLU A 544 -10.90 15.93 -32.26
N SER A 545 -10.16 14.83 -32.33
CA SER A 545 -10.73 13.51 -32.62
C SER A 545 -11.32 12.89 -31.37
N HIS A 546 -12.63 12.61 -31.36
CA HIS A 546 -13.33 11.90 -30.27
C HIS A 546 -12.78 10.49 -29.97
N HIS A 547 -11.89 9.95 -30.81
CA HIS A 547 -11.11 8.72 -30.58
C HIS A 547 -9.85 9.00 -29.75
N ALA A 548 -10.03 9.55 -28.56
CA ALA A 548 -8.92 9.88 -27.67
C ALA A 548 -8.47 8.62 -26.90
N ASP A 549 -7.16 8.47 -26.70
CA ASP A 549 -6.61 7.45 -25.82
C ASP A 549 -6.89 7.78 -24.35
N LEU A 550 -6.72 6.81 -23.45
CA LEU A 550 -6.91 7.03 -22.01
C LEU A 550 -5.99 8.14 -21.46
N GLY A 551 -4.81 8.27 -22.04
CA GLY A 551 -3.75 9.16 -21.56
C GLY A 551 -2.65 8.42 -20.81
N GLU A 552 -1.94 9.17 -19.98
CA GLU A 552 -0.93 8.63 -19.06
C GLU A 552 -1.59 8.33 -17.72
N LEU A 553 -1.25 7.18 -17.12
CA LEU A 553 -1.72 6.85 -15.77
C LEU A 553 -1.09 7.81 -14.76
N ALA A 554 -1.91 8.66 -14.16
CA ALA A 554 -1.51 9.58 -13.09
C ALA A 554 -1.47 8.88 -11.73
N GLY A 555 -2.26 7.83 -11.56
CA GLY A 555 -2.22 6.96 -10.39
C GLY A 555 -3.52 6.21 -10.18
N SER A 556 -3.66 5.60 -9.01
CA SER A 556 -4.81 4.77 -8.68
C SER A 556 -5.24 5.01 -7.23
N PHE A 557 -6.55 5.05 -7.03
CA PHE A 557 -7.13 4.92 -5.70
C PHE A 557 -7.23 3.43 -5.37
N VAL A 558 -6.78 3.04 -4.17
CA VAL A 558 -6.81 1.65 -3.72
C VAL A 558 -7.23 1.62 -2.26
N ASN A 559 -8.30 0.89 -1.95
CA ASN A 559 -8.74 0.63 -0.58
C ASN A 559 -8.37 -0.79 -0.15
N VAL A 560 -7.88 -0.91 1.08
CA VAL A 560 -7.82 -2.19 1.81
C VAL A 560 -9.01 -2.21 2.76
N PRO A 561 -9.84 -3.27 2.78
CA PRO A 561 -10.93 -3.46 3.74
C PRO A 561 -10.58 -3.10 5.19
N HIS A 562 -11.43 -2.27 5.81
CA HIS A 562 -11.34 -1.86 7.22
C HIS A 562 -12.69 -1.34 7.75
N GLY A 563 -12.91 -1.41 9.06
CA GLY A 563 -14.14 -1.15 9.80
C GLY A 563 -14.51 0.31 10.03
N ILE A 564 -13.95 1.26 9.26
CA ILE A 564 -14.37 2.66 9.37
C ILE A 564 -15.84 2.78 8.94
N ALA A 565 -16.70 3.19 9.87
CA ALA A 565 -18.14 3.28 9.62
C ALA A 565 -18.54 4.59 8.91
N HIS A 566 -17.73 5.65 9.01
CA HIS A 566 -18.14 7.00 8.56
C HIS A 566 -16.95 7.87 8.12
N GLY A 567 -16.95 8.29 6.84
CA GLY A 567 -16.21 9.47 6.38
C GLY A 567 -16.03 9.49 4.86
N ASP A 568 -16.13 10.67 4.27
CA ASP A 568 -15.78 10.88 2.87
C ASP A 568 -14.24 10.91 2.75
N LEU A 569 -13.70 10.19 1.76
CA LEU A 569 -12.26 10.21 1.45
C LEU A 569 -12.01 11.12 0.24
N GLU A 570 -10.91 11.83 0.25
CA GLU A 570 -10.41 12.54 -0.93
C GLU A 570 -9.12 11.85 -1.41
N HIS A 571 -8.86 11.90 -2.71
CA HIS A 571 -7.65 11.31 -3.31
C HIS A 571 -6.94 12.36 -4.16
N ILE A 572 -5.67 12.64 -3.81
CA ILE A 572 -4.81 13.47 -4.64
C ILE A 572 -3.97 12.57 -5.52
N LEU A 573 -3.95 12.91 -6.79
CA LEU A 573 -2.94 12.44 -7.72
C LEU A 573 -2.14 13.64 -8.20
N GLU A 574 -0.83 13.46 -8.33
CA GLU A 574 -0.08 14.45 -9.08
C GLU A 574 -0.55 14.36 -10.54
N GLY A 575 -0.95 15.51 -11.10
CA GLY A 575 -1.30 15.59 -12.50
C GLY A 575 -0.04 15.71 -13.36
N THR A 576 0.75 14.64 -13.53
CA THR A 576 1.78 14.66 -14.57
C THR A 576 1.14 14.47 -15.94
N GLY A 577 0.46 15.50 -16.40
CA GLY A 577 0.11 15.67 -17.81
C GLY A 577 1.25 16.34 -18.59
N PRO A 578 1.30 16.21 -19.92
CA PRO A 578 2.25 16.93 -20.77
C PRO A 578 2.13 18.45 -20.55
N SER A 579 3.20 19.22 -20.89
CA SER A 579 3.33 20.66 -20.59
C SER A 579 2.00 21.42 -20.64
N VAL A 580 1.74 22.09 -19.52
CA VAL A 580 0.49 22.74 -19.12
C VAL A 580 0.23 24.05 -19.90
N ASP A 581 0.53 24.04 -21.19
CA ASP A 581 0.24 25.16 -22.09
C ASP A 581 -1.24 25.21 -22.51
N ASP A 582 -2.05 24.23 -22.08
CA ASP A 582 -3.49 24.14 -22.34
C ASP A 582 -4.28 24.39 -21.04
N ASP A 583 -5.29 25.27 -21.08
CA ASP A 583 -6.13 25.63 -19.92
C ASP A 583 -6.99 24.46 -19.37
N LYS A 584 -6.97 23.31 -20.06
CA LYS A 584 -7.83 22.15 -19.79
C LYS A 584 -7.10 20.82 -20.01
N LEU A 585 -7.37 19.85 -19.14
CA LEU A 585 -6.98 18.44 -19.29
C LEU A 585 -8.21 17.54 -19.35
N VAL A 586 -8.06 16.36 -19.97
CA VAL A 586 -9.07 15.29 -19.90
C VAL A 586 -8.64 14.29 -18.83
N ILE A 587 -9.46 14.19 -17.79
CA ILE A 587 -9.32 13.24 -16.68
C ILE A 587 -10.21 12.04 -16.98
N THR A 588 -9.63 10.84 -17.01
CA THR A 588 -10.35 9.60 -17.24
C THR A 588 -10.28 8.71 -16.00
N LEU A 589 -11.41 8.54 -15.31
CA LEU A 589 -11.56 7.65 -14.18
C LEU A 589 -12.04 6.28 -14.68
N VAL A 590 -11.26 5.24 -14.45
CA VAL A 590 -11.54 3.87 -14.91
C VAL A 590 -11.81 2.98 -13.69
N PRO A 591 -13.06 2.56 -13.44
CA PRO A 591 -13.34 1.62 -12.36
C PRO A 591 -12.66 0.28 -12.62
N ARG A 592 -12.08 -0.31 -11.57
CA ARG A 592 -11.46 -1.64 -11.61
C ARG A 592 -12.17 -2.61 -10.69
N LEU A 593 -12.50 -2.17 -9.48
CA LEU A 593 -13.12 -2.99 -8.46
C LEU A 593 -13.94 -2.16 -7.48
N GLY A 594 -15.07 -2.72 -7.07
CA GLY A 594 -15.93 -2.14 -6.05
C GLY A 594 -16.86 -1.05 -6.56
N GLN A 595 -17.80 -0.66 -5.71
CA GLN A 595 -18.77 0.39 -5.98
C GLN A 595 -18.26 1.69 -5.35
N VAL A 596 -18.11 2.73 -6.16
CA VAL A 596 -17.58 4.01 -5.71
C VAL A 596 -18.31 5.16 -6.39
N THR A 597 -18.60 6.20 -5.63
CA THR A 597 -19.14 7.47 -6.12
C THR A 597 -18.07 8.55 -5.95
N VAL A 598 -17.91 9.39 -6.96
CA VAL A 598 -16.98 10.54 -6.92
C VAL A 598 -17.80 11.82 -6.96
N GLY A 599 -17.54 12.76 -6.05
CA GLY A 599 -18.26 14.03 -5.99
C GLY A 599 -17.71 15.11 -6.92
N GLY A 600 -16.41 15.07 -7.24
CA GLY A 600 -15.79 16.09 -8.06
C GLY A 600 -14.41 15.73 -8.59
N ILE A 601 -13.96 16.52 -9.57
CA ILE A 601 -12.55 16.60 -9.95
C ILE A 601 -12.14 18.06 -10.00
N ARG A 602 -10.94 18.37 -9.50
CA ARG A 602 -10.35 19.69 -9.61
C ARG A 602 -8.85 19.64 -9.84
N ILE A 603 -8.32 20.68 -10.46
CA ILE A 603 -6.88 20.87 -10.62
C ILE A 603 -6.51 22.16 -9.88
N GLU A 604 -5.59 22.03 -8.93
CA GLU A 604 -5.14 23.14 -8.09
C GLU A 604 -3.63 23.35 -8.24
N SER A 605 -3.19 24.60 -8.21
CA SER A 605 -1.80 24.95 -8.01
C SER A 605 -1.60 25.21 -6.52
N ILE A 606 -0.90 24.30 -5.84
CA ILE A 606 -0.61 24.41 -4.41
C ILE A 606 0.79 25.02 -4.22
N PRO A 607 0.94 26.06 -3.37
CA PRO A 607 2.26 26.60 -3.04
C PRO A 607 3.14 25.53 -2.43
N ILE A 608 4.38 25.43 -2.91
CA ILE A 608 5.38 24.53 -2.35
C ILE A 608 5.64 24.99 -0.91
N THR A 609 5.03 24.29 0.03
CA THR A 609 4.95 24.75 1.43
C THR A 609 6.19 24.36 2.23
N TYR A 610 6.98 23.43 1.69
CA TYR A 610 8.11 22.79 2.39
C TYR A 610 9.41 22.82 1.57
N GLY A 611 9.42 23.55 0.45
CA GLY A 611 10.52 23.62 -0.51
C GLY A 611 11.44 24.83 -0.36
N ALA A 612 10.95 25.98 0.13
CA ALA A 612 11.77 27.17 0.28
C ALA A 612 12.73 27.06 1.47
N ASP A 613 13.97 27.47 1.26
CA ASP A 613 14.96 27.73 2.30
C ASP A 613 14.49 28.91 3.15
N ASP A 614 13.53 28.69 4.04
CA ASP A 614 13.39 29.53 5.22
C ASP A 614 14.61 29.26 6.10
N GLU A 615 15.66 30.06 5.90
CA GLU A 615 16.76 30.34 6.83
C GLU A 615 16.24 31.00 8.13
N GLY A 616 15.12 30.54 8.66
CA GLY A 616 14.60 30.87 9.97
C GLY A 616 15.16 29.88 10.98
N SER A 617 16.21 30.31 11.69
CA SER A 617 16.87 29.66 12.83
C SER A 617 16.03 28.57 13.52
N ILE A 618 16.39 27.30 13.28
CA ILE A 618 16.24 26.28 14.32
C ILE A 618 17.47 26.45 15.20
N ASP A 619 17.37 27.37 16.16
CA ASP A 619 18.30 27.38 17.28
C ASP A 619 18.16 26.02 18.00
N SER A 620 19.31 25.44 18.27
CA SER A 620 19.50 24.24 19.05
C SER A 620 18.98 24.43 20.48
N GLU A 621 17.96 23.67 20.88
CA GLU A 621 17.76 23.19 22.26
C GLU A 621 17.20 21.76 22.28
#